data_AF-A0A414RAS5-F1
#
_entry.id   AF-A0A414RAS5-F1
#
_cell.length_a   1.000
_cell.length_b   1.000
_cell.length_c   1.000
_cell.angle_alpha   90.00
_cell.angle_beta   90.00
_cell.angle_gamma   90.00
#
_symmetry.space_group_name_H-M   'P 1'
#
loop_
_entity.id
_entity.type
_entity.pdbx_description
1 polymer ?
#
loop_
_entity_poly.entity_id
_entity_poly.type
_entity_poly.pdbx_seq_one_letter_code
_entity_poly.pdbx_strand_id
1 'polypeptide(L)'
;MNERNMTVNISGKQINIAKDNATIRAIQNNRIEEKELDVAIKAIVDNLSTLNEENTYKILNILGQIKGEMDKENPKINHLQNCLKRIEQVINITNGIPVLTVNLQKLYNIIKCTINL
;
A
#
# COMPACT_ATOMS: atom_id res chain seq x y z
N MET A 1 12.21 -6.62 -44.63
CA MET A 1 12.27 -6.85 -43.18
C MET A 1 10.87 -6.66 -42.63
N ASN A 2 10.25 -7.67 -42.03
CA ASN A 2 8.90 -7.53 -41.45
C ASN A 2 9.02 -6.86 -40.08
N GLU A 3 8.49 -5.64 -39.98
CA GLU A 3 8.30 -4.92 -38.72
C GLU A 3 7.30 -5.71 -37.87
N ARG A 4 7.79 -6.33 -36.80
CA ARG A 4 6.93 -7.04 -35.84
C ARG A 4 6.32 -5.99 -34.93
N ASN A 5 5.10 -5.55 -35.24
CA ASN A 5 4.32 -4.65 -34.39
C ASN A 5 3.98 -5.34 -33.07
N MET A 6 4.85 -5.14 -32.09
CA MET A 6 4.72 -5.63 -30.72
C MET A 6 4.47 -4.44 -29.80
N THR A 7 3.41 -4.52 -29.00
CA THR A 7 3.12 -3.52 -27.97
C THR A 7 3.39 -4.14 -26.61
N VAL A 8 4.22 -3.47 -25.81
CA VAL A 8 4.49 -3.82 -24.42
C VAL A 8 3.91 -2.73 -23.53
N ASN A 9 2.99 -3.11 -22.64
CA ASN A 9 2.45 -2.20 -21.62
C ASN A 9 2.73 -2.76 -20.23
N ILE A 10 3.31 -1.93 -19.37
CA ILE A 10 3.67 -2.27 -17.99
C ILE A 10 2.81 -1.43 -17.05
N SER A 11 1.89 -2.07 -16.33
CA SER A 11 1.05 -1.42 -15.33
C SER A 11 1.00 -2.27 -14.05
N GLY A 12 1.51 -1.71 -12.94
CA GLY A 12 1.57 -2.41 -11.66
C GLY A 12 2.44 -3.66 -11.69
N LYS A 13 1.88 -4.83 -11.30
CA LYS A 13 2.55 -6.16 -11.29
C LYS A 13 2.39 -6.94 -12.61
N GLN A 14 1.78 -6.38 -13.67
CA GLN A 14 1.51 -7.10 -14.91
C GLN A 14 2.29 -6.55 -16.10
N ILE A 15 2.75 -7.47 -16.95
CA ILE A 15 3.40 -7.18 -18.23
C ILE A 15 2.50 -7.77 -19.31
N ASN A 16 1.97 -6.92 -20.19
CA ASN A 16 1.16 -7.35 -21.32
C ASN A 16 2.02 -7.28 -22.59
N ILE A 17 2.20 -8.43 -23.28
CA ILE A 17 2.92 -8.53 -24.55
C ILE A 17 1.93 -8.98 -25.61
N ALA A 18 1.61 -8.08 -26.55
CA ALA A 18 0.71 -8.35 -27.67
C ALA A 18 1.47 -8.28 -28.99
N LYS A 19 1.08 -9.13 -29.94
CA LYS A 19 1.53 -9.10 -31.33
C LYS A 19 0.30 -8.96 -32.24
N ASP A 20 0.38 -8.11 -33.26
CA ASP A 20 -0.71 -7.83 -34.19
C ASP A 20 -1.96 -7.22 -33.49
N ASN A 21 -3.18 -7.38 -34.04
CA ASN A 21 -4.43 -6.82 -33.50
C ASN A 21 -5.00 -7.63 -32.30
N ALA A 22 -4.13 -8.15 -31.43
CA ALA A 22 -4.55 -8.96 -30.29
C ALA A 22 -5.32 -8.11 -29.25
N THR A 23 -6.50 -8.59 -28.85
CA THR A 23 -7.25 -8.00 -27.73
C THR A 23 -6.90 -8.72 -26.45
N ILE A 24 -6.28 -8.02 -25.49
CA ILE A 24 -6.00 -8.55 -24.15
C ILE A 24 -7.08 -8.06 -23.19
N ARG A 25 -7.84 -8.98 -22.60
CA ARG A 25 -8.76 -8.71 -21.49
C ARG A 25 -8.13 -9.24 -20.20
N ALA A 26 -7.60 -8.34 -19.37
CA ALA A 26 -7.06 -8.68 -18.06
C ALA A 26 -8.05 -8.22 -16.97
N ILE A 27 -8.42 -9.12 -16.06
CA ILE A 27 -9.15 -8.78 -14.84
C ILE A 27 -8.12 -8.83 -13.71
N GLN A 28 -7.79 -7.68 -13.13
CA GLN A 28 -6.88 -7.59 -11.98
C GLN A 28 -7.72 -7.61 -10.70
N ASN A 29 -7.73 -8.73 -10.00
CA ASN A 29 -8.29 -8.80 -8.66
C ASN A 29 -7.25 -8.27 -7.67
N ASN A 30 -7.23 -6.96 -7.42
CA ASN A 30 -6.40 -6.32 -6.40
C ASN A 30 -6.90 -6.61 -4.97
N ARG A 31 -7.39 -7.83 -4.74
CA ARG A 31 -7.84 -8.24 -3.41
C ARG A 31 -6.59 -8.39 -2.56
N ILE A 32 -6.41 -7.45 -1.66
CA ILE A 32 -5.35 -7.50 -0.66
C ILE A 32 -5.64 -8.72 0.20
N GLU A 33 -4.70 -9.65 0.26
CA GLU A 33 -4.81 -10.75 1.21
C GLU A 33 -4.68 -10.16 2.61
N GLU A 34 -5.58 -10.51 3.53
CA GLU A 34 -5.54 -10.08 4.95
C GLU A 34 -4.13 -10.24 5.56
N LYS A 35 -3.42 -11.27 5.11
CA LYS A 35 -2.02 -11.54 5.43
C LYS A 35 -1.04 -10.43 5.03
N GLU A 36 -1.27 -9.70 3.94
CA GLU A 36 -0.41 -8.58 3.51
C GLU A 36 -0.53 -7.38 4.46
N LEU A 37 -1.73 -7.07 4.96
CA LEU A 37 -1.93 -5.99 5.93
C LEU A 37 -1.24 -6.29 7.26
N ASP A 38 -1.45 -7.48 7.80
CA ASP A 38 -0.86 -7.89 9.08
C ASP A 38 0.67 -7.96 9.01
N VAL A 39 1.24 -8.46 7.91
CA VAL A 39 2.69 -8.45 7.70
C VAL A 39 3.23 -7.03 7.64
N ALA A 40 2.54 -6.10 6.96
CA ALA A 40 2.96 -4.70 6.89
C ALA A 40 2.91 -4.02 8.27
N ILE A 41 1.83 -4.22 9.03
CA ILE A 41 1.68 -3.68 10.39
C ILE A 41 2.79 -4.21 11.29
N LYS A 42 3.04 -5.52 11.29
CA LYS A 42 4.10 -6.13 12.11
C LYS A 42 5.48 -5.56 11.79
N ALA A 43 5.81 -5.44 10.50
CA ALA A 43 7.10 -4.89 10.07
C ALA A 43 7.31 -3.45 10.54
N ILE A 44 6.24 -2.64 10.63
CA ILE A 44 6.31 -1.29 11.18
C ILE A 44 6.57 -1.34 12.68
N VAL A 45 5.79 -2.14 13.43
CA VAL A 45 5.94 -2.29 14.89
C VAL A 45 7.36 -2.70 15.28
N ASP A 46 7.92 -3.68 14.57
CA ASP A 46 9.30 -4.16 14.77
C ASP A 46 10.37 -3.08 14.51
N ASN A 47 10.02 -1.96 13.87
CA ASN A 47 10.93 -0.85 13.56
C ASN A 47 10.69 0.41 14.40
N LEU A 48 9.76 0.39 15.37
CA LEU A 48 9.47 1.58 16.18
C LEU A 48 10.47 1.80 17.32
N SER A 49 11.26 0.79 17.70
CA SER A 49 12.21 0.86 18.82
C SER A 49 13.25 1.97 18.71
N THR A 50 13.48 2.50 17.50
CA THR A 50 14.42 3.60 17.23
C THR A 50 13.80 4.99 17.34
N LEU A 51 12.50 5.10 17.66
CA LEU A 51 11.78 6.37 17.78
C LEU A 51 11.62 6.82 19.24
N ASN A 52 11.34 8.11 19.42
CA ASN A 52 10.86 8.61 20.70
C ASN A 52 9.44 8.08 21.02
N GLU A 53 9.05 8.18 22.28
CA GLU A 53 7.77 7.66 22.78
C GLU A 53 6.56 8.30 22.09
N GLU A 54 6.61 9.62 21.86
CA GLU A 54 5.53 10.36 21.20
C GLU A 54 5.26 9.86 19.78
N ASN A 55 6.30 9.74 18.96
CA ASN A 55 6.19 9.26 17.59
C ASN A 55 5.79 7.78 17.54
N THR A 56 6.32 6.97 18.47
CA THR A 56 5.93 5.56 18.62
C THR A 56 4.44 5.44 18.89
N TYR A 57 3.93 6.18 19.88
CA TYR A 57 2.50 6.19 20.22
C TYR A 57 1.64 6.68 19.06
N LYS A 58 2.07 7.75 18.37
CA LYS A 58 1.37 8.31 17.21
C LYS A 58 1.22 7.27 16.10
N ILE A 59 2.28 6.53 15.79
CA ILE A 59 2.26 5.48 14.76
C ILE A 59 1.38 4.31 15.21
N LEU A 60 1.55 3.80 16.43
CA LEU A 60 0.73 2.70 16.96
C LEU A 60 -0.78 3.01 16.92
N ASN A 61 -1.16 4.23 17.28
CA ASN A 61 -2.56 4.67 17.20
C ASN A 61 -3.07 4.66 15.75
N ILE A 62 -2.26 5.09 14.78
CA ILE A 62 -2.62 5.03 13.35
C ILE A 62 -2.81 3.57 12.92
N LEU A 63 -1.87 2.67 13.28
CA LEU A 63 -1.94 1.25 12.92
C LEU A 63 -3.18 0.57 13.50
N GLY A 64 -3.50 0.84 14.77
CA GLY A 64 -4.69 0.30 15.42
C GLY A 64 -6.00 0.76 14.76
N GLN A 65 -6.07 2.01 14.34
CA GLN A 65 -7.24 2.52 13.61
C GLN A 65 -7.39 1.92 12.21
N ILE A 66 -6.28 1.72 11.50
CA ILE A 66 -6.30 1.07 10.18
C ILE A 66 -6.81 -0.36 10.34
N LYS A 67 -6.21 -1.15 11.24
CA LYS A 67 -6.64 -2.53 11.49
C LYS A 67 -8.12 -2.59 11.88
N GLY A 68 -8.51 -1.80 12.89
CA GLY A 68 -9.89 -1.77 13.35
C GLY A 68 -10.92 -1.30 12.32
N GLU A 69 -10.53 -0.50 11.32
CA GLU A 69 -11.42 -0.11 10.22
C GLU A 69 -11.47 -1.19 9.12
N MET A 70 -10.32 -1.79 8.79
CA MET A 70 -10.19 -2.85 7.77
C MET A 70 -10.86 -4.16 8.19
N ASP A 71 -10.93 -4.46 9.48
CA ASP A 71 -11.57 -5.67 10.03
C ASP A 71 -13.11 -5.57 10.04
N LYS A 72 -13.69 -4.42 9.69
CA LYS A 72 -15.15 -4.25 9.62
C LYS A 72 -15.70 -4.87 8.35
N GLU A 73 -16.91 -5.43 8.44
CA GLU A 73 -17.66 -5.91 7.25
C GLU A 73 -17.87 -4.80 6.21
N ASN A 74 -18.01 -3.55 6.64
CA ASN A 74 -18.16 -2.39 5.78
C ASN A 74 -17.23 -1.25 6.22
N PRO A 75 -15.95 -1.27 5.80
CA PRO A 75 -14.98 -0.22 6.12
C PRO A 75 -15.40 1.15 5.56
N LYS A 76 -15.27 2.19 6.36
CA LYS A 76 -15.58 3.56 5.94
C LYS A 76 -14.41 4.19 5.20
N ILE A 77 -14.59 4.48 3.92
CA ILE A 77 -13.57 5.08 3.05
C ILE A 77 -12.98 6.38 3.63
N ASN A 78 -13.82 7.26 4.20
CA ASN A 78 -13.37 8.53 4.77
C ASN A 78 -12.43 8.34 5.99
N HIS A 79 -12.62 7.28 6.77
CA HIS A 79 -11.73 6.95 7.89
C HIS A 79 -10.36 6.49 7.38
N LEU A 80 -10.34 5.64 6.36
CA LEU A 80 -9.10 5.19 5.71
C LEU A 80 -8.37 6.35 5.02
N GLN A 81 -9.08 7.28 4.37
CA GLN A 81 -8.51 8.52 3.83
C GLN A 81 -7.87 9.39 4.91
N ASN A 82 -8.49 9.52 6.08
CA ASN A 82 -7.90 10.24 7.21
C ASN A 82 -6.65 9.52 7.75
N CYS A 83 -6.64 8.18 7.74
CA CYS A 83 -5.44 7.41 8.07
C CYS A 83 -4.31 7.66 7.07
N LEU A 84 -4.58 7.70 5.76
CA LEU A 84 -3.57 8.01 4.73
C LEU A 84 -2.90 9.36 4.97
N LYS A 85 -3.68 10.42 5.22
CA LYS A 85 -3.14 11.77 5.53
C LYS A 85 -2.20 11.75 6.74
N ARG A 86 -2.54 10.94 7.75
CA ARG A 86 -1.70 10.78 8.95
C ARG A 86 -0.46 9.93 8.69
N ILE A 87 -0.54 8.93 7.82
CA ILE A 87 0.62 8.16 7.34
C ILE A 87 1.60 9.08 6.61
N GLU A 88 1.13 9.94 5.71
CA GLU A 88 1.99 10.91 5.00
C GLU A 88 2.76 11.81 5.98
N GLN A 89 2.09 12.28 7.03
CA GLN A 89 2.74 13.07 8.08
C GLN A 89 3.84 12.30 8.81
N VAL A 90 3.61 11.03 9.17
CA VAL A 90 4.62 10.24 9.88
C VAL A 90 5.74 9.75 8.95
N ILE A 91 5.49 9.54 7.66
CA ILE A 91 6.55 9.29 6.67
C ILE A 91 7.55 10.44 6.69
N ASN A 92 7.08 11.69 6.64
CA ASN A 92 7.95 12.86 6.67
C ASN A 92 8.82 12.94 7.95
N ILE A 93 8.27 12.55 9.11
CA ILE A 93 8.99 12.54 10.39
C ILE A 93 9.99 11.39 10.46
N THR A 94 9.71 10.26 9.80
CA THR A 94 10.50 9.04 9.86
C THR A 94 11.51 8.90 8.72
N ASN A 95 11.62 9.88 7.82
CA ASN A 95 12.54 9.87 6.67
C ASN A 95 14.02 9.64 7.03
N GLY A 96 14.42 9.84 8.29
CA GLY A 96 15.76 9.48 8.81
C GLY A 96 15.96 7.98 9.09
N ILE A 97 14.92 7.15 8.96
CA ILE A 97 14.92 5.70 9.22
C ILE A 97 14.39 4.97 7.98
N PRO A 98 15.25 4.68 6.99
CA PRO A 98 14.83 4.20 5.66
C PRO A 98 13.92 2.97 5.69
N VAL A 99 14.21 2.01 6.57
CA VAL A 99 13.42 0.77 6.68
C VAL A 99 11.98 1.06 7.14
N LEU A 100 11.83 1.95 8.13
CA LEU A 100 10.52 2.36 8.63
C LEU A 100 9.74 3.13 7.57
N THR A 101 10.39 4.06 6.87
CA THR A 101 9.78 4.80 5.76
C THR A 101 9.25 3.87 4.67
N VAL A 102 10.03 2.87 4.27
CA VAL A 102 9.61 1.86 3.29
C VAL A 102 8.41 1.07 3.77
N ASN A 103 8.39 0.65 5.04
CA ASN A 103 7.29 -0.12 5.59
C ASN A 103 5.99 0.72 5.73
N LEU A 104 6.11 2.00 6.12
CA LEU A 104 4.99 2.95 6.13
C LEU A 104 4.45 3.20 4.70
N GLN A 105 5.33 3.31 3.70
CA GLN A 105 4.92 3.49 2.30
C GLN A 105 4.20 2.24 1.76
N LYS A 106 4.62 1.04 2.15
CA LYS A 106 3.91 -0.21 1.81
C LYS A 106 2.49 -0.20 2.39
N LEU A 107 2.34 0.16 3.66
CA LEU A 107 1.03 0.27 4.30
C LEU A 107 0.15 1.33 3.62
N TYR A 108 0.72 2.49 3.29
CA TYR A 108 0.04 3.52 2.52
C TYR A 108 -0.52 2.98 1.20
N ASN A 109 0.30 2.26 0.44
CA ASN A 109 -0.09 1.70 -0.85
C ASN A 109 -1.19 0.63 -0.73
N ILE A 110 -1.13 -0.20 0.32
CA ILE A 110 -2.17 -1.19 0.66
C ILE A 110 -3.52 -0.49 0.86
N ILE A 111 -3.55 0.52 1.73
CA ILE A 111 -4.80 1.24 2.04
C ILE A 111 -5.31 1.96 0.79
N LYS A 112 -4.42 2.62 0.05
CA LYS A 112 -4.73 3.31 -1.20
C LYS A 112 -5.39 2.38 -2.22
N CYS A 113 -4.84 1.18 -2.42
CA CYS A 113 -5.43 0.15 -3.29
C CYS A 113 -6.81 -0.30 -2.80
N THR A 114 -7.00 -0.43 -1.48
CA THR A 114 -8.27 -0.86 -0.88
C THR A 114 -9.41 0.11 -1.20
N ILE A 115 -9.13 1.41 -1.15
CA ILE A 115 -10.14 2.46 -1.37
C ILE A 115 -10.16 3.00 -2.80
N ASN A 116 -9.48 2.33 -3.74
CA ASN A 116 -9.40 2.68 -5.16
C ASN A 116 -8.92 4.12 -5.43
N LEU A 117 -7.88 4.58 -4.72
CA LEU A 117 -7.21 5.86 -4.97
C LEU A 117 -5.86 5.69 -5.65
#